data_AF-A0A662K9C2-F1
#
_entry.id   AF-A0A662K9C2-F1
#
_cell.length_a   1.000
_cell.length_b   1.000
_cell.length_c   1.000
_cell.angle_alpha   90.00
_cell.angle_beta   90.00
_cell.angle_gamma   90.00
#
_symmetry.space_group_name_H-M   'P 1'
#
loop_
_entity.id
_entity.type
_entity.pdbx_description
1 polymer ?
#
loop_
_entity_poly.entity_id
_entity_poly.type
_entity_poly.pdbx_seq_one_letter_code
_entity_poly.pdbx_strand_id
1 'polypeptide(L)' 'MGDRKKYVYVGVPEELIRQVDKLVSLGWRGYRSRAEAVRDAVRRLLEEAKAEGLI' A
#
# COMPACT_ATOMS: atom_id res chain seq x y z
N MET A 1 25.22 7.85 -8.90
CA MET A 1 24.68 6.47 -8.98
C MET A 1 23.51 6.42 -8.02
N GLY A 2 22.28 6.46 -8.55
CA GLY A 2 21.08 6.76 -7.75
C GLY A 2 20.82 5.73 -6.65
N ASP A 3 20.42 6.22 -5.47
CA ASP A 3 20.04 5.42 -4.31
C ASP A 3 18.95 4.41 -4.69
N ARG A 4 19.32 3.14 -4.80
CA ARG A 4 18.34 2.06 -4.92
C ARG A 4 17.54 2.01 -3.63
N LYS A 5 16.26 2.37 -3.70
CA LYS A 5 15.33 2.15 -2.59
C LYS A 5 15.42 0.68 -2.15
N LYS A 6 15.72 0.45 -0.88
CA LYS A 6 15.68 -0.88 -0.27
C LYS A 6 14.21 -1.24 -0.05
N TYR A 7 13.77 -2.34 -0.64
CA TYR A 7 12.42 -2.87 -0.43
C TYR A 7 12.49 -4.04 0.54
N VAL A 8 11.48 -4.15 1.40
CA VAL A 8 11.27 -5.30 2.27
C VAL A 8 9.99 -6.01 1.84
N TYR A 9 9.95 -7.32 2.04
CA TYR A 9 8.76 -8.13 1.78
C TYR A 9 7.98 -8.28 3.07
N VAL A 10 6.68 -8.00 3.01
CA VAL A 10 5.74 -8.21 4.12
C VAL A 10 4.73 -9.25 3.68
N GLY A 11 4.51 -10.27 4.51
CA GLY A 11 3.45 -11.25 4.28
C GLY A 11 2.10 -10.59 4.46
N VAL A 12 1.26 -10.60 3.43
CA VAL A 12 -0.13 -10.16 3.49
C VAL A 12 -1.01 -11.39 3.24
N PRO A 13 -2.04 -11.63 4.07
CA PRO A 13 -3.01 -12.70 3.83
C PRO A 13 -3.56 -12.69 2.40
N GLU A 14 -3.72 -13.88 1.82
CA GLU A 14 -4.18 -14.04 0.44
C GLU A 14 -5.57 -13.42 0.22
N GLU A 15 -6.44 -13.49 1.22
CA GLU A 15 -7.77 -12.89 1.15
C GLU A 15 -7.72 -11.37 0.96
N LEU A 16 -6.83 -10.69 1.68
CA LEU A 16 -6.69 -9.23 1.60
C LEU A 16 -6.11 -8.82 0.25
N ILE A 17 -5.06 -9.51 -0.25
CA ILE A 17 -4.47 -9.15 -1.53
C ILE A 17 -5.44 -9.42 -2.70
N ARG A 18 -6.31 -10.43 -2.59
CA ARG A 18 -7.39 -10.67 -3.58
C ARG A 18 -8.39 -9.52 -3.61
N GLN A 19 -8.73 -8.95 -2.45
CA GLN A 19 -9.60 -7.76 -2.40
C GLN A 19 -8.90 -6.56 -3.06
N VAL A 20 -7.61 -6.35 -2.76
CA VAL A 20 -6.82 -5.28 -3.41
C VAL A 20 -6.75 -5.47 -4.93
N ASP A 21 -6.56 -6.71 -5.40
CA ASP A 21 -6.51 -7.01 -6.83
C ASP A 21 -7.83 -6.68 -7.53
N LYS A 22 -8.97 -7.01 -6.91
CA LYS A 22 -10.30 -6.59 -7.40
C LYS A 22 -10.41 -5.07 -7.51
N LEU A 23 -9.95 -4.32 -6.50
CA LEU A 23 -10.00 -2.85 -6.52
C LEU A 23 -9.16 -2.26 -7.66
N VAL A 24 -7.96 -2.80 -7.87
CA VAL A 24 -7.08 -2.40 -8.98
C VAL A 24 -7.71 -2.76 -10.33
N SER A 25 -8.28 -3.96 -10.46
CA SER A 25 -8.96 -4.41 -11.68
C SER A 25 -10.19 -3.56 -12.02
N LEU A 26 -10.89 -3.04 -11.01
CA LEU A 26 -12.02 -2.14 -11.19
C LEU A 26 -11.59 -0.69 -11.51
N GLY A 27 -10.27 -0.41 -11.55
CA GLY A 27 -9.75 0.94 -11.72
C GLY A 27 -10.13 1.87 -10.56
N TRP A 28 -10.47 1.31 -9.40
CA TRP A 28 -10.96 2.09 -8.27
C TRP A 28 -9.86 3.04 -7.79
N ARG A 29 -10.19 4.33 -7.64
CA ARG A 29 -9.25 5.43 -7.34
C ARG A 29 -8.07 5.57 -8.33
N GLY A 30 -8.14 4.94 -9.50
CA GLY A 30 -7.10 5.03 -10.53
C GLY A 30 -5.82 4.24 -10.23
N TYR A 31 -5.86 3.31 -9.27
CA TYR A 31 -4.69 2.47 -8.96
C TYR A 31 -4.31 1.58 -10.16
N ARG A 32 -3.03 1.60 -10.52
CA ARG A 32 -2.50 0.85 -11.67
C ARG A 32 -1.88 -0.50 -11.27
N SER A 33 -1.67 -0.73 -9.99
CA SER A 33 -1.00 -1.92 -9.47
C SER A 33 -1.31 -2.17 -8.00
N ARG A 34 -1.28 -3.45 -7.59
CA ARG A 34 -1.40 -3.86 -6.18
C ARG A 34 -0.43 -3.12 -5.27
N ALA A 35 0.83 -2.97 -5.70
CA ALA A 35 1.86 -2.26 -4.94
C ALA A 35 1.56 -0.76 -4.76
N GLU A 36 0.89 -0.12 -5.72
CA GLU A 36 0.50 1.29 -5.62
C GLU A 36 -0.61 1.47 -4.58
N ALA A 37 -1.64 0.62 -4.66
CA ALA A 37 -2.73 0.60 -3.69
C ALA A 37 -2.22 0.31 -2.26
N VAL A 38 -1.34 -0.67 -2.09
CA VAL A 38 -0.75 -1.00 -0.77
C VAL A 38 0.12 0.15 -0.24
N ARG A 39 0.95 0.78 -1.09
CA ARG A 39 1.76 1.94 -0.66
C ARG A 39 0.90 3.11 -0.21
N ASP A 40 -0.18 3.40 -0.94
CA ASP A 40 -1.11 4.48 -0.59
C ASP A 40 -1.82 4.18 0.74
N ALA A 41 -2.29 2.94 0.93
CA ALA A 41 -2.91 2.50 2.17
C ALA A 41 -1.95 2.60 3.38
N VAL A 42 -0.72 2.10 3.24
CA VAL A 42 0.31 2.21 4.29
C VAL A 42 0.64 3.67 4.58
N ARG A 43 0.71 4.51 3.56
CA ARG A 43 0.97 5.95 3.75
C ARG A 43 -0.13 6.61 4.57
N ARG A 44 -1.40 6.38 4.23
CA ARG A 44 -2.55 6.90 4.99
C ARG A 44 -2.52 6.46 6.44
N LEU A 45 -2.31 5.15 6.67
CA LEU A 45 -2.20 4.59 8.02
C LEU A 45 -1.11 5.28 8.85
N LEU A 46 0.06 5.56 8.24
CA LEU A 46 1.15 6.26 8.92
C LEU A 46 0.85 7.75 9.14
N GLU A 47 0.12 8.40 8.25
CA GLU A 47 -0.32 9.79 8.45
C GLU A 47 -1.34 9.89 9.59
N GLU A 48 -2.26 8.93 9.68
CA GLU A 48 -3.20 8.80 10.80
C GLU A 48 -2.43 8.58 12.12
N ALA A 49 -1.49 7.63 12.15
CA ALA A 49 -0.68 7.36 13.33
C ALA A 49 0.15 8.59 13.79
N LYS A 50 0.66 9.39 12.85
CA LYS A 50 1.34 10.66 13.16
C LYS A 50 0.38 11.71 13.70
N ALA A 51 -0.81 11.81 13.13
CA ALA A 51 -1.83 12.74 13.60
C ALA A 51 -2.29 12.42 15.03
N GLU A 52 -2.30 11.14 15.39
CA GLU A 52 -2.60 10.64 16.74
C GLU A 52 -1.38 10.69 17.69
N GLY A 53 -0.20 11.08 17.21
CA GLY A 53 1.01 11.20 18.02
C GLY A 53 1.61 9.86 18.48
N LEU A 54 1.28 8.77 17.79
CA LEU A 54 1.82 7.44 18.09
C LEU A 54 3.26 7.27 17.61
N ILE A 55 3.64 7.99 16.55
CA ILE A 55 4.97 7.98 15.91
C ILE A 55 5.36 9.36 15.37
#